data_AF-A0AAW2S352-F1
#
_entry.id   AF-A0AAW2S352-F1
#
_cell.length_a   1.000
_cell.length_b   1.000
_cell.length_c   1.000
_cell.angle_alpha   90.00
_cell.angle_beta   90.00
_cell.angle_gamma   90.00
#
_symmetry.space_group_name_H-M   'P 1'
#
loop_
_entity.id
_entity.type
_entity.pdbx_description
1 polymer ?
#
loop_
_entity_poly.entity_id
_entity_poly.type
_entity_poly.pdbx_seq_one_letter_code
_entity_poly.pdbx_strand_id
1 'polypeptide(L)'
;MKALGKVYDDFFEKIINEHVRDWDHGEQTKDIVDTMMSIMQSGKTHEFQFDRRHVKAIMLDMLAGSMDTAASSVEWILSELLRNPTTMKKFRRVGRSGGIGENGGGVGHGPTRIPRHGSSPIRLREERLPGMQLGLIQVRLIVSQLVHCFDWRLPNGVLPEELDMTEEFGLVVARANHLMAIPTLRLQI
;
A
#
# COMPACT_ATOMS: atom_id res chain seq x y z
N MET A 1 25.51 -2.74 -5.80
CA MET A 1 25.10 -2.94 -4.38
C MET A 1 25.61 -1.85 -3.44
N LYS A 2 26.93 -1.60 -3.31
CA LYS A 2 27.47 -0.61 -2.34
C LYS A 2 26.99 0.84 -2.56
N ALA A 3 26.84 1.27 -3.82
CA ALA A 3 26.34 2.60 -4.14
C ALA A 3 24.87 2.81 -3.71
N LEU A 4 24.01 1.82 -3.95
CA LEU A 4 22.60 1.87 -3.55
C LEU A 4 22.44 1.86 -2.02
N GLY A 5 23.24 1.04 -1.33
CA GLY A 5 23.31 1.05 0.12
C GLY A 5 23.68 2.43 0.69
N LYS A 6 24.66 3.11 0.07
CA LYS A 6 25.04 4.47 0.48
C LYS A 6 23.90 5.49 0.29
N VAL A 7 23.15 5.40 -0.81
CA VAL A 7 22.02 6.31 -1.08
C VAL A 7 20.93 6.17 -0.03
N TYR A 8 20.53 4.93 0.30
CA TYR A 8 19.55 4.71 1.37
C TYR A 8 20.08 5.10 2.74
N ASP A 9 21.35 4.81 3.01
CA ASP A 9 22.00 5.19 4.27
C ASP A 9 21.98 6.71 4.47
N ASP A 10 22.44 7.48 3.47
CA ASP A 10 22.45 8.95 3.49
C ASP A 10 21.02 9.52 3.64
N PHE A 11 20.03 8.93 2.96
CA PHE A 11 18.62 9.31 3.03
C PHE A 11 18.04 9.12 4.44
N PHE A 12 18.17 7.92 5.02
CA PHE A 12 17.63 7.64 6.34
C PHE A 12 18.40 8.36 7.45
N GLU A 13 19.71 8.54 7.30
CA GLU A 13 20.51 9.31 8.25
C GLU A 13 20.00 10.75 8.34
N LYS A 14 19.64 11.36 7.20
CA LYS A 14 19.05 12.70 7.17
C LYS A 14 17.71 12.74 7.92
N ILE A 15 16.81 11.78 7.65
CA ILE A 15 15.51 11.70 8.32
C ILE A 15 15.69 11.57 9.83
N ILE A 16 16.55 10.65 10.28
CA ILE A 16 16.77 10.44 11.72
C ILE A 16 17.36 11.71 12.36
N ASN A 17 18.26 12.41 11.67
CA ASN A 17 18.84 13.64 12.19
C ASN A 17 17.83 14.79 12.31
N GLU A 18 16.84 14.87 11.41
CA GLU A 18 15.73 15.82 11.53
C GLU A 18 14.88 15.52 12.78
N HIS A 19 14.52 14.25 13.01
CA HIS A 19 13.72 13.84 14.18
C HIS A 19 14.49 14.01 15.50
N VAL A 20 15.81 13.78 15.52
CA VAL A 20 16.65 14.03 16.71
C VAL A 20 16.71 15.53 17.05
N ARG A 21 16.67 16.41 16.06
CA ARG A 21 16.76 17.88 16.27
C ARG A 21 15.43 18.46 16.73
N ASP A 22 14.32 17.96 16.21
CA ASP A 22 12.98 18.45 16.54
C ASP A 22 12.43 17.88 17.86
N TRP A 23 13.13 16.93 18.49
CA TRP A 23 12.76 16.30 19.76
C TRP A 23 12.58 17.28 20.94
N ASP A 24 13.16 18.49 20.88
CA ASP A 24 13.11 19.51 21.95
C ASP A 24 11.84 20.40 21.88
N HIS A 25 11.09 20.37 20.79
CA HIS A 25 9.86 21.15 20.60
C HIS A 25 8.63 20.24 20.79
N GLY A 26 8.20 20.07 22.05
CA GLY A 26 7.21 19.10 22.54
C GLY A 26 5.77 19.15 22.01
N GLU A 27 5.55 19.57 20.77
CA GLU A 27 4.22 19.74 20.14
C GLU A 27 4.08 19.02 18.78
N GLN A 28 5.02 18.14 18.42
CA GLN A 28 4.97 17.35 17.18
C GLN A 28 4.19 16.03 17.34
N THR A 29 3.53 15.60 16.27
CA THR A 29 2.84 14.30 16.21
C THR A 29 3.89 13.20 16.21
N LYS A 30 3.99 12.43 17.31
CA LYS A 30 4.99 11.36 17.45
C LYS A 30 4.82 10.33 16.35
N ASP A 31 5.87 10.11 15.58
CA ASP A 31 5.87 9.13 14.51
C ASP A 31 6.59 7.83 14.91
N ILE A 32 6.75 6.93 13.94
CA ILE A 32 7.40 5.65 14.18
C ILE A 32 8.91 5.80 14.45
N VAL A 33 9.56 6.81 13.85
CA VAL A 33 10.98 7.12 14.07
C VAL A 33 11.17 7.63 15.49
N ASP A 34 10.30 8.53 15.96
CA ASP A 34 10.31 9.01 17.35
C ASP A 34 10.14 7.88 18.36
N THR A 35 9.26 6.93 18.07
CA THR A 35 9.03 5.76 18.92
C THR A 35 10.28 4.87 18.97
N MET A 36 10.91 4.61 17.82
CA MET A 36 12.16 3.85 17.76
C MET A 36 13.28 4.58 18.51
N MET A 37 13.43 5.89 18.33
CA MET A 37 14.42 6.69 19.04
C MET A 37 14.20 6.67 20.56
N SER A 38 12.94 6.74 21.03
CA SER A 38 12.58 6.60 22.44
C SER A 38 13.02 5.25 23.02
N ILE A 39 12.81 4.16 22.26
CA ILE A 39 13.24 2.82 22.66
C ILE A 39 14.76 2.75 22.78
N MET A 40 15.50 3.30 21.80
CA MET A 40 16.97 3.36 21.84
C MET A 40 17.48 4.09 23.09
N GLN A 41 16.88 5.24 23.43
CA GLN A 41 17.33 6.09 24.54
C GLN A 41 16.93 5.54 25.92
N SER A 42 15.91 4.67 25.99
CA SER A 42 15.38 4.17 27.25
C SER A 42 16.35 3.33 28.08
N GLY A 43 17.47 2.85 27.49
CA GLY A 43 18.50 2.06 28.19
C GLY A 43 18.03 0.72 28.74
N LYS A 44 16.79 0.29 28.43
CA LYS A 44 16.14 -0.91 28.99
C LYS A 44 16.48 -2.22 28.27
N THR A 45 17.23 -2.18 27.18
CA THR A 45 17.52 -3.35 26.35
C THR A 45 18.91 -3.91 26.65
N HIS A 46 19.12 -4.43 27.87
CA HIS A 46 20.40 -5.04 28.27
C HIS A 46 20.67 -6.40 27.58
N GLU A 47 19.66 -6.95 26.87
CA GLU A 47 19.71 -8.24 26.16
C GLU A 47 19.68 -8.07 24.63
N PHE A 48 19.33 -6.89 24.10
CA PHE A 48 19.27 -6.60 22.65
C PHE A 48 19.82 -5.19 22.35
N GLN A 49 20.87 -5.09 21.54
CA GLN A 49 21.47 -3.78 21.21
C GLN A 49 20.67 -3.08 20.10
N PHE A 50 19.59 -2.40 20.47
CA PHE A 50 18.84 -1.56 19.53
C PHE A 50 19.62 -0.26 19.25
N ASP A 51 20.02 -0.06 18.00
CA ASP A 51 21.01 0.93 17.58
C ASP A 51 20.51 1.63 16.30
N ARG A 52 21.11 2.76 15.90
CA ARG A 52 20.72 3.53 14.69
C ARG A 52 20.70 2.64 13.45
N ARG A 53 21.59 1.65 13.37
CA ARG A 53 21.63 0.65 12.29
C ARG A 53 20.35 -0.17 12.21
N HIS A 54 19.79 -0.56 13.36
CA HIS A 54 18.52 -1.29 13.43
C HIS A 54 17.34 -0.40 13.04
N VAL A 55 17.34 0.88 13.44
CA VAL A 55 16.33 1.85 12.99
C VAL A 55 16.34 1.99 11.47
N LYS A 56 17.51 2.24 10.87
CA LYS A 56 17.64 2.34 9.40
C LYS A 56 17.22 1.05 8.70
N ALA A 57 17.56 -0.11 9.26
CA ALA A 57 17.15 -1.40 8.70
C ALA A 57 15.63 -1.60 8.74
N ILE A 58 14.97 -1.29 9.86
CA ILE A 58 13.50 -1.39 10.00
C ILE A 58 12.81 -0.41 9.03
N MET A 59 13.28 0.84 8.95
CA MET A 59 12.73 1.83 8.01
C MET A 59 12.86 1.36 6.56
N LEU A 60 14.01 0.79 6.19
CA LEU A 60 14.23 0.24 4.86
C LEU A 60 13.31 -0.95 4.57
N ASP A 61 13.14 -1.88 5.52
CA ASP A 61 12.29 -3.05 5.39
C ASP A 61 10.80 -2.66 5.21
N MET A 62 10.33 -1.72 6.03
CA MET A 62 8.97 -1.17 5.91
C MET A 62 8.75 -0.48 4.57
N LEU A 63 9.73 0.29 4.10
CA LEU A 63 9.65 0.98 2.81
C LEU A 63 9.61 -0.04 1.66
N ALA A 64 10.57 -0.96 1.61
CA ALA A 64 10.68 -1.96 0.56
C ALA A 64 9.43 -2.85 0.50
N GLY A 65 9.01 -3.40 1.64
CA GLY A 65 7.84 -4.28 1.71
C GLY A 65 6.53 -3.61 1.28
N SER A 66 6.38 -2.30 1.51
CA SER A 66 5.18 -1.56 1.11
C SER A 66 5.10 -1.25 -0.38
N MET A 67 6.24 -1.01 -1.05
CA MET A 67 6.27 -0.57 -2.44
C MET A 67 5.88 -1.69 -3.42
N ASP A 68 6.51 -2.85 -3.28
CA ASP A 68 6.33 -3.96 -4.23
C ASP A 68 4.90 -4.53 -4.17
N THR A 69 4.35 -4.61 -2.96
CA THR A 69 3.00 -5.14 -2.72
C THR A 69 1.90 -4.19 -3.20
N ALA A 70 2.04 -2.89 -2.94
CA ALA A 70 1.06 -1.89 -3.37
C ALA A 70 1.05 -1.73 -4.89
N ALA A 71 2.21 -1.67 -5.53
CA ALA A 71 2.32 -1.56 -7.00
C ALA A 71 1.68 -2.76 -7.70
N SER A 72 2.04 -3.99 -7.28
CA SER A 72 1.48 -5.22 -7.84
C SER A 72 -0.05 -5.28 -7.64
N SER A 73 -0.54 -4.89 -6.46
CA SER A 73 -1.98 -4.87 -6.17
C SER A 73 -2.73 -3.86 -7.04
N VAL A 74 -2.20 -2.66 -7.22
CA VAL A 74 -2.79 -1.63 -8.11
C VAL A 74 -2.82 -2.14 -9.55
N GLU A 75 -1.74 -2.76 -10.02
CA GLU A 75 -1.65 -3.33 -11.36
C GLU A 75 -2.69 -4.44 -11.58
N TRP A 76 -2.82 -5.40 -10.66
CA TRP A 76 -3.85 -6.44 -10.71
C TRP A 76 -5.26 -5.88 -10.74
N ILE A 77 -5.57 -4.96 -9.83
CA ILE A 77 -6.89 -4.35 -9.75
C ILE A 77 -7.20 -3.59 -11.02
N LEU A 78 -6.25 -2.80 -11.55
CA LEU A 78 -6.47 -2.08 -12.79
C LEU A 78 -6.68 -3.04 -13.96
N SER A 79 -5.93 -4.13 -14.03
CA SER A 79 -6.07 -5.16 -15.06
C SER A 79 -7.47 -5.81 -15.04
N GLU A 80 -7.93 -6.21 -13.86
CA GLU A 80 -9.29 -6.75 -13.66
C GLU A 80 -10.39 -5.73 -14.04
N LEU A 81 -10.18 -4.46 -13.69
CA LEU A 81 -11.11 -3.40 -14.07
C LEU A 81 -11.14 -3.16 -15.59
N LEU A 82 -9.99 -3.25 -16.28
CA LEU A 82 -9.91 -3.11 -17.73
C LEU A 82 -10.53 -4.30 -18.45
N ARG A 83 -10.33 -5.52 -17.92
CA ARG A 83 -10.93 -6.75 -18.41
C ARG A 83 -12.46 -6.75 -18.27
N ASN A 84 -13.01 -6.07 -17.26
CA ASN A 84 -14.44 -5.98 -17.02
C ASN A 84 -14.99 -4.53 -17.07
N PRO A 85 -15.45 -4.07 -18.26
CA PRO A 85 -16.01 -2.73 -18.43
C PRO A 85 -17.22 -2.41 -17.54
N THR A 86 -17.99 -3.43 -17.12
CA THR A 86 -19.16 -3.22 -16.26
C THR A 86 -18.75 -2.86 -14.83
N THR A 87 -17.70 -3.50 -14.31
CA THR A 87 -17.13 -3.22 -12.99
C THR A 87 -16.46 -1.84 -12.98
N MET A 88 -15.72 -1.48 -14.03
CA MET A 88 -15.14 -0.14 -14.21
C MET A 88 -16.18 0.97 -14.13
N LYS A 89 -17.34 0.81 -14.81
CA LYS A 89 -18.44 1.78 -14.76
C LYS A 89 -19.05 1.93 -13.36
N LYS A 90 -19.14 0.83 -12.58
CA LYS A 90 -19.63 0.88 -11.20
C LYS A 90 -18.67 1.67 -10.31
N PHE A 91 -17.37 1.40 -10.39
CA PHE A 91 -16.35 2.10 -9.61
C PHE A 91 -16.36 3.61 -9.88
N ARG A 92 -16.47 3.99 -11.16
CA ARG A 92 -16.59 5.39 -11.60
C ARG A 92 -17.83 6.10 -11.08
N ARG A 93 -18.96 5.38 -10.96
CA ARG A 93 -20.21 5.96 -10.42
C ARG A 93 -20.10 6.20 -8.92
N VAL A 94 -19.53 5.24 -8.18
CA VAL A 94 -19.30 5.39 -6.73
C VAL A 94 -18.41 6.60 -6.45
N GLY A 95 -17.35 6.82 -7.23
CA GLY A 95 -16.49 8.00 -7.10
C GLY A 95 -17.16 9.34 -7.42
N ARG A 96 -18.24 9.35 -8.21
CA ARG A 96 -19.03 10.57 -8.52
C ARG A 96 -20.12 10.87 -7.49
N SER A 97 -20.69 9.85 -6.86
CA SER A 97 -21.74 10.01 -5.84
C SER A 97 -21.19 10.14 -4.42
N GLY A 98 -19.92 9.82 -4.20
CA GLY A 98 -19.24 9.96 -2.92
C GLY A 98 -18.33 11.17 -2.90
N GLY A 99 -18.91 12.37 -2.70
CA GLY A 99 -18.16 13.39 -1.95
C GLY A 99 -17.82 12.79 -0.58
N ILE A 100 -16.58 12.95 -0.13
CA ILE A 100 -16.17 12.61 1.24
C ILE A 100 -16.91 13.57 2.18
N GLY A 101 -18.18 13.24 2.45
CA GLY A 101 -18.95 13.80 3.53
C GLY A 101 -18.87 12.81 4.67
N GLU A 102 -18.07 13.14 5.69
CA GLU A 102 -18.31 12.63 7.03
C GLU A 102 -19.74 13.01 7.41
N ASN A 103 -20.64 12.05 7.41
CA ASN A 103 -21.87 12.15 8.18
C ASN A 103 -22.35 10.75 8.55
N GLY A 104 -22.32 10.49 9.86
CA GLY A 104 -22.96 9.34 10.47
C GLY A 104 -24.44 9.35 10.14
N GLY A 105 -24.86 8.34 9.38
CA GLY A 105 -26.25 8.10 9.03
C GLY A 105 -26.37 6.64 8.65
N GLY A 106 -26.68 5.80 9.64
CA GLY A 106 -26.82 4.37 9.46
C GLY A 106 -27.92 4.04 8.46
N VAL A 107 -27.55 3.29 7.42
CA VAL A 107 -28.51 2.51 6.63
C VAL A 107 -28.05 1.07 6.71
N GLY A 108 -28.81 0.27 7.47
CA GLY A 108 -28.54 -1.12 7.71
C GLY A 108 -28.59 -1.94 6.42
N HIS A 109 -27.44 -2.47 6.03
CA HIS A 109 -27.36 -3.76 5.35
C HIS A 109 -26.59 -4.67 6.29
N GLY A 110 -27.29 -5.71 6.78
CA GLY A 110 -26.74 -6.68 7.71
C GLY A 110 -25.46 -7.32 7.19
N PRO A 111 -24.53 -7.71 8.07
CA PRO A 111 -23.26 -8.28 7.67
C PRO A 111 -23.51 -9.58 6.90
N THR A 112 -23.05 -9.64 5.66
CA THR A 112 -22.92 -10.89 4.92
C THR A 112 -22.03 -11.81 5.74
N ARG A 113 -22.63 -12.78 6.45
CA ARG A 113 -21.91 -13.84 7.15
C ARG A 113 -21.26 -14.72 6.10
N ILE A 114 -19.96 -14.52 5.90
CA ILE A 114 -19.09 -15.53 5.30
C ILE A 114 -19.19 -16.80 6.16
N PRO A 115 -19.61 -17.96 5.61
CA PRO A 115 -19.77 -19.18 6.38
C PRO A 115 -18.41 -19.64 6.89
N ARG A 116 -18.20 -19.65 8.22
CA ARG A 116 -17.07 -20.35 8.83
C ARG A 116 -17.47 -21.81 9.02
N HIS A 117 -17.19 -22.64 8.03
CA HIS A 117 -17.28 -24.08 8.17
C HIS A 117 -15.88 -24.68 8.28
N GLY A 118 -15.64 -25.49 9.33
CA GLY A 118 -14.60 -26.51 9.32
C GLY A 118 -13.26 -26.12 9.96
N SER A 119 -13.05 -26.66 11.16
CA SER A 119 -11.80 -26.70 11.91
C SER A 119 -10.59 -27.14 11.08
N SER A 120 -9.57 -26.27 10.96
CA SER A 120 -8.21 -26.65 10.59
C SER A 120 -7.31 -26.54 11.84
N PRO A 121 -6.57 -27.60 12.24
CA PRO A 121 -5.84 -27.64 13.50
C PRO A 121 -4.40 -27.15 13.35
N ILE A 122 -4.20 -25.98 12.73
CA ILE A 122 -2.93 -25.26 12.81
C ILE A 122 -3.27 -23.79 12.97
N ARG A 123 -3.28 -23.31 14.23
CA ARG A 123 -3.23 -21.87 14.52
C ARG A 123 -1.83 -21.36 14.18
N LEU A 124 -1.53 -21.21 12.89
CA LEU A 124 -0.58 -20.18 12.49
C LEU A 124 -1.25 -18.89 12.96
N ARG A 125 -0.67 -18.28 13.99
CA ARG A 125 -0.99 -16.90 14.32
C ARG A 125 -0.87 -16.16 13.00
N GLU A 126 -1.97 -15.64 12.50
CA GLU A 126 -1.93 -14.79 11.32
C GLU A 126 -1.17 -13.55 11.80
N GLU A 127 0.16 -13.58 11.61
CA GLU A 127 1.05 -12.45 11.81
C GLU A 127 0.61 -11.43 10.76
N ARG A 128 -0.50 -10.74 11.06
CA ARG A 128 -1.07 -9.72 10.19
C ARG A 128 0.03 -8.71 9.93
N LEU A 129 0.30 -8.48 8.65
CA LEU A 129 1.31 -7.51 8.25
C LEU A 129 1.03 -6.18 8.95
N PRO A 130 2.04 -5.56 9.60
CA PRO A 130 1.85 -4.33 10.37
C PRO A 130 1.36 -3.15 9.50
N GLY A 131 1.40 -3.30 8.16
CA GLY A 131 0.89 -2.33 7.20
C GLY A 131 -0.39 -2.72 6.45
N MET A 132 -1.08 -3.82 6.78
CA MET A 132 -2.22 -4.32 5.97
C MET A 132 -3.34 -3.27 5.77
N GLN A 133 -3.73 -2.58 6.85
CA GLN A 133 -4.78 -1.55 6.78
C GLN A 133 -4.33 -0.34 5.93
N LEU A 134 -3.10 0.12 6.15
CA LEU A 134 -2.52 1.21 5.39
C LEU A 134 -2.40 0.84 3.89
N GLY A 135 -1.94 -0.37 3.59
CA GLY A 135 -1.85 -0.89 2.23
C GLY A 135 -3.21 -0.93 1.53
N LEU A 136 -4.25 -1.40 2.21
CA LEU A 136 -5.63 -1.38 1.68
C LEU A 136 -6.11 0.04 1.37
N ILE A 137 -5.84 1.01 2.25
CA ILE A 137 -6.21 2.41 2.05
C ILE A 137 -5.43 2.99 0.85
N GLN A 138 -4.12 2.77 0.80
CA GLN A 138 -3.25 3.27 -0.25
C GLN A 138 -3.65 2.73 -1.62
N VAL A 139 -3.80 1.41 -1.75
CA VAL A 139 -4.23 0.76 -3.00
C VAL A 139 -5.61 1.28 -3.43
N ARG A 140 -6.56 1.41 -2.49
CA ARG A 140 -7.89 1.95 -2.79
C ARG A 140 -7.84 3.39 -3.28
N LEU A 141 -7.03 4.25 -2.65
CA LEU A 141 -6.88 5.65 -3.04
C LEU A 141 -6.23 5.77 -4.43
N ILE A 142 -5.14 5.04 -4.67
CA ILE A 142 -4.43 5.06 -5.96
C ILE A 142 -5.36 4.58 -7.08
N VAL A 143 -5.97 3.40 -6.93
CA VAL A 143 -6.91 2.88 -7.94
C VAL A 143 -8.07 3.85 -8.16
N SER A 144 -8.59 4.45 -7.08
CA SER A 144 -9.68 5.43 -7.20
C SER A 144 -9.29 6.65 -8.01
N GLN A 145 -8.12 7.22 -7.74
CA GLN A 145 -7.59 8.35 -8.50
C GLN A 145 -7.34 7.97 -9.97
N LEU A 146 -6.74 6.81 -10.23
CA LEU A 146 -6.47 6.33 -11.60
C LEU A 146 -7.75 6.13 -12.41
N VAL A 147 -8.78 5.53 -11.81
CA VAL A 147 -10.07 5.27 -12.45
C VAL A 147 -10.90 6.56 -12.60
N HIS A 148 -10.75 7.49 -11.67
CA HIS A 148 -11.47 8.76 -11.68
C HIS A 148 -10.88 9.73 -12.72
N CYS A 149 -9.56 9.89 -12.76
CA CYS A 149 -8.92 10.91 -13.60
C CYS A 149 -8.72 10.46 -15.05
N PHE A 150 -8.60 9.15 -15.33
CA PHE A 150 -8.21 8.65 -16.64
C PHE A 150 -9.26 7.73 -17.30
N ASP A 151 -9.38 7.86 -18.62
CA ASP A 151 -9.92 6.85 -19.50
C ASP A 151 -8.77 5.99 -19.99
N TRP A 152 -8.97 4.68 -19.94
CA TRP A 152 -7.93 3.71 -20.25
C TRP A 152 -8.26 3.02 -21.56
N ARG A 153 -7.27 2.91 -22.44
CA ARG A 153 -7.36 2.17 -23.70
C ARG A 153 -6.26 1.12 -23.74
N LEU A 154 -6.59 -0.07 -24.23
CA LEU A 154 -5.59 -1.10 -24.50
C LEU A 154 -4.92 -0.82 -25.86
N PRO A 155 -3.59 -0.99 -25.97
CA PRO A 155 -2.87 -0.79 -27.22
C PRO A 155 -3.29 -1.84 -28.26
N ASN A 156 -3.05 -1.53 -29.54
CA ASN A 156 -3.18 -2.48 -30.66
C ASN A 156 -4.58 -3.11 -30.86
N GLY A 157 -5.63 -2.50 -30.28
CA GLY A 157 -7.00 -3.02 -30.41
C GLY A 157 -7.27 -4.31 -29.62
N VAL A 158 -6.39 -4.66 -28.66
CA VAL A 158 -6.59 -5.81 -27.76
C VAL A 158 -7.94 -5.68 -27.06
N LEU A 159 -8.75 -6.74 -27.16
CA LEU A 159 -10.03 -6.79 -26.47
C LEU A 159 -9.83 -6.97 -24.97
N PRO A 160 -10.71 -6.42 -24.11
CA PRO A 160 -10.66 -6.63 -22.66
C PRO A 160 -10.53 -8.10 -22.25
N GLU A 161 -11.20 -9.00 -22.97
CA GLU A 161 -11.25 -10.43 -22.71
C GLU A 161 -9.92 -11.15 -23.02
N GLU A 162 -9.13 -10.59 -23.93
CA GLU A 162 -7.84 -11.08 -24.39
C GLU A 162 -6.67 -10.52 -23.57
N LEU A 163 -6.96 -9.71 -22.55
CA LEU A 163 -5.93 -9.18 -21.66
C LEU A 163 -5.24 -10.34 -20.94
N ASP A 164 -3.91 -10.42 -21.09
CA ASP A 164 -3.11 -11.42 -20.40
C ASP A 164 -3.18 -11.22 -18.89
N MET A 165 -3.54 -12.28 -18.17
CA MET A 165 -3.65 -12.34 -16.71
C MET A 165 -2.75 -13.45 -16.13
N THR A 166 -1.70 -13.85 -16.86
CA THR A 166 -0.75 -14.86 -16.41
C THR A 166 0.01 -14.37 -15.19
N GLU A 167 0.13 -15.24 -14.19
CA GLU A 167 0.81 -14.99 -12.92
C GLU A 167 2.25 -15.50 -12.95
N GLU A 168 3.17 -14.75 -12.33
CA GLU A 168 4.51 -15.23 -12.01
C GLU A 168 4.63 -15.39 -10.50
N PHE A 169 5.06 -16.59 -10.07
CA PHE A 169 5.25 -16.89 -8.67
C PHE A 169 6.56 -16.27 -8.16
N GLY A 170 6.45 -15.34 -7.21
CA GLY A 170 7.56 -14.72 -6.52
C GLY A 170 7.22 -14.40 -5.05
N LEU A 171 7.98 -13.49 -4.44
CA LEU A 171 7.68 -12.98 -3.09
C LEU A 171 6.30 -12.30 -3.02
N VAL A 172 5.87 -11.74 -4.14
CA VAL A 172 4.53 -11.21 -4.41
C VAL A 172 4.01 -11.91 -5.67
N VAL A 173 2.72 -12.20 -5.74
CA VAL A 173 2.10 -12.69 -6.99
C VAL A 173 2.07 -11.52 -7.97
N ALA A 174 3.06 -11.48 -8.86
CA ALA A 174 3.18 -10.47 -9.90
C ALA A 174 2.53 -10.96 -11.19
N ARG A 175 2.21 -10.02 -12.09
CA ARG A 175 1.87 -10.39 -13.46
C ARG A 175 3.13 -10.84 -14.19
N ALA A 176 3.03 -11.92 -14.97
CA ALA A 176 4.13 -12.38 -15.83
C ALA A 176 4.48 -11.36 -16.92
N ASN A 177 3.48 -10.62 -17.40
CA ASN A 177 3.66 -9.50 -18.33
C ASN A 177 3.02 -8.23 -17.78
N HIS A 178 3.77 -7.13 -17.76
CA HIS A 178 3.31 -5.83 -17.31
C HIS A 178 2.04 -5.37 -18.04
N LEU A 179 1.14 -4.71 -17.31
CA LEU A 179 -0.05 -4.11 -17.88
C LEU A 179 0.32 -2.95 -18.81
N MET A 180 0.02 -3.11 -20.09
CA MET A 180 0.13 -2.04 -21.07
C MET A 180 -1.24 -1.38 -21.28
N ALA A 181 -1.38 -0.14 -20.83
CA ALA A 181 -2.60 0.65 -21.02
C ALA A 181 -2.26 2.14 -21.24
N ILE A 182 -3.02 2.79 -22.13
CA ILE A 182 -2.82 4.19 -22.50
C ILE A 182 -3.83 5.04 -21.71
N PRO A 183 -3.37 5.87 -20.76
CA PRO A 183 -4.25 6.79 -20.04
C PRO A 183 -4.57 8.02 -20.90
N THR A 184 -5.84 8.37 -20.99
CA THR A 184 -6.35 9.61 -21.56
C THR A 184 -6.97 10.43 -20.43
N LEU A 185 -6.48 11.65 -20.21
CA LEU A 185 -7.01 12.52 -19.16
C LEU A 185 -8.49 12.86 -19.46
N ARG A 186 -9.37 12.63 -18.49
CA ARG A 186 -10.81 12.92 -18.62
C ARG A 186 -11.21 14.26 -18.02
N LEU A 187 -10.47 14.71 -17.03
CA LEU A 187 -10.75 15.93 -16.30
C LEU A 187 -9.98 17.06 -16.99
N GLN A 188 -10.68 18.09 -17.45
CA GLN A 188 -10.05 19.37 -17.72
C GLN A 188 -9.75 19.98 -16.35
N ILE A 189 -8.47 20.11 -16.03
CA ILE A 189 -7.98 20.78 -14.82
C ILE A 189 -7.83 22.25 -15.15
#